data_AF-A0A3M1AT20-F1
#
_entry.id   AF-A0A3M1AT20-F1
#
_cell.length_a   1.000
_cell.length_b   1.000
_cell.length_c   1.000
_cell.angle_alpha   90.00
_cell.angle_beta   90.00
_cell.angle_gamma   90.00
#
_symmetry.space_group_name_H-M   'P 1'
#
loop_
_entity.id
_entity.type
_entity.pdbx_description
1 polymer ?
#
loop_
_entity_poly.entity_id
_entity_poly.type
_entity_poly.pdbx_seq_one_letter_code
_entity_poly.pdbx_strand_id
1 'polypeptide(L)'
;MKPNIFTISACFFLLLASGNMATAQVTDTLPPAPTDSIAAPVLIPVDTLQQDSTAIAKKKKQGFIKRYFADYPNPNKALYMALAIPAGGQIYNKRWWKVPIAYGAYYMFIVAIDRNTSRYRLYRDAYIAELKGELHPFSGT
;
A
#
# COMPACT_ATOMS: atom_id res chain seq x y z
N MET A 1 2.13 -2.84 45.05
CA MET A 1 3.22 -3.34 44.18
C MET A 1 3.24 -2.48 42.92
N LYS A 2 4.31 -1.71 42.68
CA LYS A 2 4.42 -0.83 41.50
C LYS A 2 5.02 -1.65 40.35
N PRO A 3 4.42 -1.69 39.15
CA PRO A 3 4.98 -2.45 38.04
C PRO A 3 6.25 -1.76 37.52
N ASN A 4 7.32 -2.53 37.40
CA ASN A 4 8.64 -2.03 37.04
C ASN A 4 8.67 -1.67 35.55
N ILE A 5 9.18 -0.48 35.21
CA ILE A 5 9.20 0.04 33.83
C ILE A 5 9.91 -0.93 32.86
N PHE A 6 10.93 -1.65 33.35
CA PHE A 6 11.67 -2.66 32.59
C PHE A 6 10.83 -3.89 32.24
N THR A 7 9.90 -4.30 33.12
CA THR A 7 9.05 -5.46 32.90
C THR A 7 7.96 -5.15 31.86
N ILE A 8 7.43 -3.93 31.88
CA ILE A 8 6.46 -3.46 30.87
C ILE A 8 7.12 -3.34 29.49
N SER A 9 8.36 -2.82 29.43
CA SER A 9 9.11 -2.69 28.18
C SER A 9 9.49 -4.04 27.58
N ALA A 10 9.88 -5.02 28.40
CA ALA A 10 10.22 -6.36 27.94
C ALA A 10 8.99 -7.12 27.41
N CYS A 11 7.83 -6.99 28.07
CA CYS A 11 6.57 -7.55 27.58
C CYS A 11 6.09 -6.90 26.27
N PHE A 12 6.28 -5.58 26.10
CA PHE A 12 5.95 -4.90 24.86
C PHE A 12 6.85 -5.36 23.70
N PHE A 13 8.14 -5.59 23.96
CA PHE A 13 9.07 -6.10 22.95
C PHE A 13 8.80 -7.56 22.58
N LEU A 14 8.38 -8.39 23.54
CA LEU A 14 7.97 -9.79 23.28
C LEU A 14 6.62 -9.91 22.55
N LEU A 15 5.70 -8.96 22.73
CA LEU A 15 4.43 -8.90 21.99
C LEU A 15 4.60 -8.40 20.54
N LEU A 16 5.66 -7.65 20.24
CA LEU A 16 6.00 -7.22 18.88
C LEU A 16 6.69 -8.33 18.06
N ALA A 17 7.34 -9.29 18.71
CA ALA A 17 8.04 -10.39 18.04
C ALA A 17 7.11 -11.55 17.60
N SER A 18 5.89 -11.63 18.14
CA SER A 18 4.92 -12.69 17.82
C SER A 18 3.84 -12.29 16.80
N GLY A 19 3.75 -11.00 16.48
CA GLY A 19 2.79 -10.49 15.49
C GLY A 19 3.44 -10.28 14.14
N ASN A 20 3.39 -11.28 13.25
CA ASN A 20 3.18 -11.18 11.79
C ASN A 20 3.64 -12.49 11.11
N MET A 21 2.89 -13.58 11.31
CA MET A 21 2.83 -14.59 10.25
C MET A 21 1.99 -14.02 9.12
N ALA A 22 2.58 -13.94 7.94
CA ALA A 22 1.91 -13.57 6.70
C ALA A 22 0.67 -14.46 6.50
N THR A 23 -0.53 -13.89 6.58
CA THR A 23 -1.69 -14.50 5.94
C THR A 23 -1.57 -14.24 4.46
N ALA A 24 -0.93 -15.16 3.75
CA ALA A 24 -1.04 -15.27 2.29
C ALA A 24 -2.54 -15.29 1.92
N GLN A 25 -2.89 -14.62 0.82
CA GLN A 25 -4.27 -14.56 0.33
C GLN A 25 -4.84 -15.97 0.18
N VAL A 26 -6.01 -16.22 0.79
CA VAL A 26 -6.82 -17.39 0.45
C VAL A 26 -7.41 -17.13 -0.93
N THR A 27 -6.96 -17.88 -1.93
CA THR A 27 -7.59 -17.91 -3.25
C THR A 27 -8.97 -18.53 -3.09
N ASP A 28 -10.01 -17.73 -3.27
CA ASP A 28 -11.40 -18.16 -3.22
C ASP A 28 -11.73 -18.89 -4.53
N THR A 29 -11.53 -20.21 -4.55
CA THR A 29 -11.98 -21.04 -5.67
C THR A 29 -13.40 -21.49 -5.35
N LEU A 30 -14.37 -20.83 -5.99
CA LEU A 30 -15.75 -21.30 -6.05
C LEU A 30 -15.75 -22.77 -6.52
N PRO A 31 -16.45 -23.70 -5.83
CA PRO A 31 -16.56 -25.07 -6.31
C PRO A 31 -17.38 -25.12 -7.60
N PRO A 32 -17.04 -25.98 -8.57
CA PRO A 32 -17.84 -26.17 -9.77
C PRO A 32 -19.23 -26.70 -9.38
N ALA A 33 -20.26 -26.05 -9.91
CA ALA A 33 -21.66 -26.36 -9.65
C ALA A 33 -21.98 -27.83 -10.02
N PRO A 34 -22.58 -28.62 -9.12
CA PRO A 34 -23.21 -29.86 -9.52
C PRO A 34 -24.57 -29.55 -10.18
N THR A 35 -24.68 -29.96 -11.43
CA THR A 35 -25.92 -30.04 -12.21
C THR A 35 -26.89 -31.04 -11.57
N ASP A 36 -28.18 -30.79 -11.81
CA ASP A 36 -29.32 -31.72 -11.78
C ASP A 36 -30.21 -31.75 -10.54
N SER A 37 -31.45 -31.27 -10.74
CA SER A 37 -32.74 -31.69 -10.13
C SER A 37 -33.64 -30.53 -9.67
N ILE A 38 -34.40 -30.01 -10.64
CA ILE A 38 -35.82 -29.61 -10.61
C ILE A 38 -36.48 -29.43 -9.22
N ALA A 39 -36.75 -28.16 -8.86
CA ALA A 39 -37.95 -27.73 -8.15
C ALA A 39 -38.15 -26.21 -8.37
N ALA A 40 -39.23 -25.81 -9.04
CA ALA A 40 -39.61 -24.42 -9.27
C ALA A 40 -40.32 -23.80 -8.02
N PRO A 41 -40.77 -22.53 -8.05
CA PRO A 41 -40.03 -21.30 -7.87
C PRO A 41 -40.44 -20.60 -6.55
N VAL A 42 -39.49 -20.23 -5.67
CA VAL A 42 -39.82 -19.39 -4.50
C VAL A 42 -39.50 -17.93 -4.83
N LEU A 43 -40.57 -17.20 -5.12
CA LEU A 43 -40.61 -15.75 -5.22
C LEU A 43 -40.19 -15.15 -3.86
N ILE A 44 -38.96 -14.68 -3.76
CA ILE A 44 -38.56 -13.83 -2.63
C ILE A 44 -38.99 -12.40 -3.00
N PRO A 45 -39.81 -11.73 -2.19
CA PRO A 45 -40.27 -10.38 -2.46
C PRO A 45 -39.08 -9.45 -2.67
N VAL A 46 -39.05 -8.77 -3.82
CA VAL A 46 -38.20 -7.60 -4.05
C VAL A 46 -38.51 -6.63 -2.93
N ASP A 47 -37.52 -6.39 -2.07
CA ASP A 47 -37.61 -5.42 -0.99
C ASP A 47 -38.17 -4.12 -1.54
N THR A 48 -39.22 -3.70 -0.86
CA THR A 48 -40.03 -2.56 -1.18
C THR A 48 -39.14 -1.32 -1.22
N LEU A 49 -38.87 -0.79 -2.41
CA LEU A 49 -38.40 0.59 -2.56
C LEU A 49 -39.55 1.53 -2.17
N GLN A 50 -39.76 1.67 -0.86
CA GLN A 50 -40.42 2.81 -0.21
C GLN A 50 -39.31 3.59 0.50
N GLN A 51 -39.25 4.91 0.52
CA GLN A 51 -39.97 5.99 -0.11
C GLN A 51 -39.26 7.22 0.44
N ASP A 52 -38.73 8.11 -0.39
CA ASP A 52 -38.40 9.45 0.08
C ASP A 52 -38.73 10.47 -1.01
N SER A 53 -40.04 10.68 -1.14
CA SER A 53 -40.57 11.93 -1.66
C SER A 53 -40.58 12.92 -0.50
N THR A 54 -39.69 13.91 -0.52
CA THR A 54 -40.00 15.32 -0.20
C THR A 54 -38.73 16.17 -0.14
N ALA A 55 -38.92 17.46 -0.41
CA ALA A 55 -37.96 18.54 -0.42
C ALA A 55 -37.04 18.63 -1.65
N ILE A 56 -37.46 19.48 -2.59
CA ILE A 56 -36.56 20.27 -3.45
C ILE A 56 -35.66 21.11 -2.52
N ALA A 57 -34.62 20.49 -1.98
CA ALA A 57 -33.63 21.15 -1.14
C ALA A 57 -32.64 21.89 -2.04
N LYS A 58 -32.54 23.21 -1.86
CA LYS A 58 -31.57 24.09 -2.52
C LYS A 58 -30.20 23.40 -2.60
N LYS A 59 -29.74 23.11 -3.83
CA LYS A 59 -28.47 22.43 -4.11
C LYS A 59 -27.31 23.34 -3.69
N LYS A 60 -26.88 23.28 -2.42
CA LYS A 60 -25.63 23.90 -1.98
C LYS A 60 -24.52 23.34 -2.87
N LYS A 61 -23.81 24.19 -3.61
CA LYS A 61 -22.66 23.79 -4.44
C LYS A 61 -21.67 23.08 -3.52
N GLN A 62 -21.70 21.74 -3.53
CA GLN A 62 -20.74 20.95 -2.78
C GLN A 62 -19.38 21.18 -3.42
N GLY A 63 -18.39 21.56 -2.59
CA GLY A 63 -17.03 21.81 -3.07
C GLY A 63 -16.47 20.61 -3.83
N PHE A 64 -15.60 20.87 -4.80
CA PHE A 64 -15.01 19.88 -5.71
C PHE A 64 -14.51 18.61 -4.97
N ILE A 65 -13.87 18.80 -3.82
CA ILE A 65 -13.31 17.73 -2.99
C ILE A 65 -14.40 16.76 -2.52
N LYS A 66 -15.55 17.25 -2.04
CA LYS A 66 -16.65 16.41 -1.55
C LYS A 66 -17.27 15.58 -2.68
N ARG A 67 -17.37 16.13 -3.89
CA ARG A 67 -17.86 15.41 -5.08
C ARG A 67 -16.87 14.34 -5.55
N TYR A 68 -15.57 14.61 -5.44
CA TYR A 68 -14.53 13.67 -5.86
C TYR A 68 -14.46 12.42 -4.98
N PHE A 69 -14.73 12.58 -3.68
CA PHE A 69 -14.77 11.49 -2.69
C PHE A 69 -16.20 11.00 -2.36
N ALA A 70 -17.23 11.41 -3.12
CA ALA A 70 -18.61 11.00 -2.86
C ALA A 70 -18.81 9.48 -3.08
N ASP A 71 -18.19 8.92 -4.12
CA ASP A 71 -18.27 7.49 -4.47
C ASP A 71 -17.14 6.66 -3.84
N TYR A 72 -16.88 6.85 -2.54
CA TYR A 72 -15.87 6.08 -1.83
C TYR A 72 -16.48 4.85 -1.13
N PRO A 73 -15.90 3.64 -1.25
CA PRO A 73 -14.71 3.26 -2.01
C PRO A 73 -15.03 2.74 -3.44
N ASN A 74 -14.37 3.30 -4.45
CA ASN A 74 -14.43 2.83 -5.84
C ASN A 74 -13.10 2.12 -6.21
N PRO A 75 -13.13 0.82 -6.58
CA PRO A 75 -11.93 0.04 -6.85
C PRO A 75 -11.16 0.51 -8.08
N ASN A 76 -11.84 0.98 -9.13
CA ASN A 76 -11.18 1.47 -10.33
C ASN A 76 -10.38 2.75 -10.04
N LYS A 77 -10.93 3.67 -9.22
CA LYS A 77 -10.20 4.87 -8.78
C LYS A 77 -8.98 4.53 -7.92
N ALA A 78 -9.09 3.53 -7.05
CA ALA A 78 -7.97 3.03 -6.26
C ALA A 78 -6.86 2.45 -7.14
N LEU A 79 -7.22 1.71 -8.19
CA LEU A 79 -6.28 1.11 -9.14
C LEU A 79 -5.50 2.18 -9.92
N TYR A 80 -6.19 3.18 -10.49
CA TYR A 80 -5.51 4.25 -11.21
C TYR A 80 -4.57 5.06 -10.29
N MET A 81 -4.95 5.28 -9.02
CA MET A 81 -4.09 5.96 -8.05
C MET A 81 -2.88 5.10 -7.64
N ALA A 82 -3.06 3.78 -7.51
CA ALA A 82 -1.97 2.85 -7.22
C ALA A 82 -0.99 2.71 -8.39
N LEU A 83 -1.47 2.88 -9.63
CA LEU A 83 -0.64 2.90 -10.82
C LEU A 83 0.17 4.20 -10.92
N ALA A 84 -0.45 5.34 -10.64
CA ALA A 84 0.20 6.64 -10.77
C ALA A 84 1.31 6.87 -9.74
N ILE A 85 1.12 6.41 -8.51
CA ILE A 85 2.03 6.65 -7.41
C ILE A 85 2.29 5.32 -6.68
N PRO A 86 3.56 4.93 -6.44
CA PRO A 86 3.86 3.79 -5.59
C PRO A 86 3.22 3.98 -4.20
N ALA A 87 2.45 2.99 -3.76
CA ALA A 87 1.62 3.03 -2.54
C ALA A 87 0.40 4.01 -2.57
N GLY A 88 0.03 4.55 -3.72
CA GLY A 88 -1.13 5.46 -3.89
C GLY A 88 -2.48 4.85 -3.50
N GLY A 89 -2.64 3.52 -3.63
CA GLY A 89 -3.85 2.82 -3.18
C GLY A 89 -4.08 2.89 -1.67
N GLN A 90 -3.01 2.99 -0.86
CA GLN A 90 -3.13 3.13 0.59
C GLN A 90 -3.60 4.55 0.99
N ILE A 91 -3.22 5.56 0.18
CA ILE A 91 -3.69 6.94 0.33
C ILE A 91 -5.19 7.02 0.03
N TYR A 92 -5.66 6.31 -1.02
CA TYR A 92 -7.08 6.23 -1.34
C TYR A 92 -7.88 5.66 -0.17
N ASN A 93 -7.39 4.59 0.49
CA ASN A 93 -8.05 3.97 1.63
C ASN A 93 -7.96 4.78 2.95
N LYS A 94 -7.49 6.04 2.91
CA LYS A 94 -7.24 6.91 4.07
C LYS A 94 -6.34 6.27 5.15
N ARG A 95 -5.48 5.31 4.79
CA ARG A 95 -4.55 4.65 5.72
C ARG A 95 -3.17 5.33 5.68
N TRP A 96 -3.14 6.60 6.05
CA TRP A 96 -1.97 7.49 5.93
C TRP A 96 -0.78 7.08 6.81
N TRP A 97 -1.01 6.35 7.90
CA TRP A 97 0.05 5.98 8.83
C TRP A 97 1.13 5.06 8.23
N LYS A 98 0.81 4.31 7.16
CA LYS A 98 1.76 3.45 6.44
C LYS A 98 2.55 4.20 5.36
N VAL A 99 2.12 5.40 4.98
CA VAL A 99 2.71 6.18 3.90
C VAL A 99 4.17 6.56 4.19
N PRO A 100 4.55 7.01 5.40
CA PRO A 100 5.95 7.33 5.71
C PRO A 100 6.88 6.14 5.54
N ILE A 101 6.43 4.93 5.87
CA ILE A 101 7.23 3.70 5.74
C ILE A 101 7.43 3.37 4.27
N ALA A 102 6.38 3.43 3.46
CA ALA A 102 6.45 3.15 2.02
C ALA A 102 7.35 4.16 1.29
N TYR A 103 7.19 5.46 1.58
CA TYR A 103 8.02 6.50 0.99
C TYR A 103 9.45 6.47 1.52
N GLY A 104 9.67 6.13 2.79
CA GLY A 104 11.01 5.94 3.35
C GLY A 104 11.77 4.81 2.65
N ALA A 105 11.12 3.66 2.45
CA ALA A 105 11.70 2.55 1.69
C ALA A 105 11.99 2.93 0.23
N TYR A 106 11.04 3.62 -0.42
CA TYR A 106 11.22 4.11 -1.78
C TYR A 106 12.41 5.07 -1.91
N TYR A 107 12.52 6.04 -1.00
CA TYR A 107 13.63 6.99 -0.99
C TYR A 107 14.98 6.29 -0.72
N MET A 108 15.02 5.38 0.25
CA MET A 108 16.21 4.58 0.54
C MET A 108 16.67 3.76 -0.67
N PHE A 109 15.72 3.19 -1.42
CA PHE A 109 16.02 2.44 -2.63
C PHE A 109 16.66 3.32 -3.71
N ILE A 110 16.13 4.54 -3.94
CA ILE A 110 16.71 5.50 -4.88
C ILE A 110 18.15 5.85 -4.48
N VAL A 111 18.37 6.22 -3.22
CA VAL A 111 19.71 6.59 -2.72
C VAL A 111 20.67 5.40 -2.80
N ALA A 112 20.21 4.18 -2.50
CA ALA A 112 21.04 2.99 -2.60
C ALA A 112 21.50 2.74 -4.04
N ILE A 113 20.62 2.88 -5.03
CA ILE A 113 20.97 2.74 -6.45
C ILE A 113 21.98 3.80 -6.86
N ASP A 114 21.75 5.07 -6.50
CA ASP A 114 22.64 6.17 -6.86
C ASP A 114 24.04 5.99 -6.26
N ARG A 115 24.10 5.61 -4.98
CA ARG A 115 25.39 5.31 -4.32
C ARG A 115 26.10 4.12 -4.94
N ASN A 116 25.38 3.06 -5.27
CA ASN A 116 25.94 1.87 -5.91
C ASN A 116 26.50 2.22 -7.31
N THR A 117 25.71 2.93 -8.11
CA THR A 117 26.11 3.37 -9.46
C THR A 117 27.32 4.28 -9.41
N SER A 118 27.37 5.22 -8.48
CA SER A 118 28.49 6.14 -8.31
C SER A 118 29.77 5.39 -7.88
N ARG A 119 29.65 4.44 -6.96
CA ARG A 119 30.76 3.56 -6.54
C ARG A 119 31.28 2.72 -7.69
N TYR A 120 30.40 2.10 -8.47
CA TYR A 120 30.77 1.33 -9.65
C TYR A 120 31.56 2.18 -10.66
N ARG A 121 31.08 3.39 -10.98
CA ARG A 121 31.78 4.33 -11.87
C ARG A 121 33.15 4.70 -11.33
N LEU A 122 33.25 5.00 -10.03
CA LEU A 122 34.52 5.34 -9.38
C LEU A 122 35.56 4.22 -9.52
N TYR A 123 35.18 2.96 -9.25
CA TYR A 123 36.10 1.82 -9.38
C TYR A 123 36.50 1.55 -10.84
N ARG A 124 35.53 1.64 -11.76
CA ARG A 124 35.79 1.50 -13.20
C ARG A 124 36.76 2.56 -13.70
N ASP A 125 36.54 3.83 -13.31
CA ASP A 125 37.35 4.95 -13.78
C ASP A 125 38.78 4.87 -13.22
N ALA A 126 38.92 4.43 -11.95
CA ALA A 126 40.22 4.16 -11.38
C ALA A 126 40.97 3.03 -12.11
N TYR A 127 40.28 1.94 -12.45
CA TYR A 127 40.86 0.84 -13.22
C TYR A 127 41.35 1.30 -14.61
N ILE A 128 40.58 2.15 -15.29
CA ILE A 128 40.97 2.72 -16.59
C ILE A 128 42.18 3.66 -16.44
N ALA A 129 42.24 4.46 -15.38
CA ALA A 129 43.37 5.35 -15.11
C ALA A 129 44.65 4.55 -14.80
N GLU A 130 44.55 3.46 -14.04
CA GLU A 130 45.68 2.56 -13.77
C GLU A 130 46.25 1.96 -15.06
N LEU A 131 45.39 1.51 -15.98
CA LEU A 131 45.82 1.02 -17.29
C LEU A 131 46.51 2.08 -18.15
N LYS A 132 46.22 3.37 -17.91
CA LYS A 132 46.87 4.50 -18.57
C LYS A 132 48.14 4.98 -17.85
N GLY A 133 48.44 4.46 -16.66
CA GLY A 133 49.50 4.97 -15.80
C GLY A 133 49.19 6.34 -15.18
N GLU A 134 47.91 6.73 -15.12
CA GLU A 134 47.45 7.97 -14.51
C GLU A 134 47.18 7.78 -13.01
N LEU A 135 47.31 8.86 -12.23
CA LEU A 135 47.05 8.83 -10.80
C LEU A 135 45.53 8.76 -10.54
N HIS A 136 45.09 7.73 -9.81
CA HIS A 136 43.68 7.53 -9.45
C HIS A 136 43.46 7.65 -7.93
N PRO A 137 42.22 7.82 -7.46
CA PRO A 137 41.90 8.07 -6.04
C PRO A 137 42.27 6.96 -5.05
N PHE A 138 42.73 5.80 -5.54
CA PHE A 138 43.15 4.65 -4.73
C PHE A 138 44.66 4.38 -4.86
N SER A 139 45.40 5.24 -5.55
CA SER A 139 46.85 5.12 -5.68
C SER A 139 47.48 5.62 -4.37
N GLY A 140 48.09 4.72 -3.60
CA GLY A 140 48.78 5.05 -2.34
C GLY A 140 48.00 4.79 -1.05
N THR A 141 46.90 4.02 -1.10
CA THR A 141 46.21 3.45 0.09
C THR A 141 46.48 1.97 0.24
#